data_AF-E0UIE2-F1
#
_entry.id   AF-E0UIE2-F1
#
_cell.length_a   1.000
_cell.length_b   1.000
_cell.length_c   1.000
_cell.angle_alpha   90.00
_cell.angle_beta   90.00
_cell.angle_gamma   90.00
#
_symmetry.space_group_name_H-M   'P 1'
#
loop_
_entity.id
_entity.type
_entity.pdbx_description
1 polymer ?
#
loop_
_entity_poly.entity_id
_entity_poly.type
_entity_poly.pdbx_seq_one_letter_code
_entity_poly.pdbx_strand_id
1 'polypeptide(L)'
;MVMLGVFLFFIYLISICLLISRWQSQDNRKWWVKILTKNPVCIYYFGPFDTVTEAQVSQLDYSKDLQDEGALLVTIKIEKCQPKKLTICHD
;
A
#
# COMPACT_ATOMS: atom_id res chain seq x y z
N MET A 1 -34.11 -35.31 -18.21
CA MET A 1 -34.00 -34.98 -16.76
C MET A 1 -32.55 -34.70 -16.33
N VAL A 2 -31.56 -35.49 -16.78
CA VAL A 2 -30.13 -35.34 -16.39
C VAL A 2 -29.50 -34.00 -16.84
N MET A 3 -29.72 -33.56 -18.08
CA MET A 3 -29.14 -32.29 -18.57
C MET A 3 -29.61 -31.06 -17.80
N LEU A 4 -30.90 -30.99 -17.43
CA LEU A 4 -31.46 -29.85 -16.70
C LEU A 4 -30.82 -29.68 -15.31
N GLY A 5 -30.53 -30.80 -14.62
CA GLY A 5 -29.86 -30.77 -13.32
C GLY A 5 -28.42 -30.27 -13.39
N VAL A 6 -27.70 -30.61 -14.46
CA VAL A 6 -26.32 -30.13 -14.70
C VAL A 6 -26.32 -28.62 -14.95
N PHE A 7 -27.25 -28.10 -15.75
CA PHE A 7 -27.40 -26.65 -15.97
C PHE A 7 -27.70 -25.88 -14.69
N LEU A 8 -28.63 -26.36 -13.86
CA LEU A 8 -28.96 -25.72 -12.57
C LEU A 8 -27.79 -25.74 -11.60
N PHE A 9 -27.00 -26.81 -11.59
CA PHE A 9 -25.78 -26.91 -10.79
C PHE A 9 -24.72 -25.87 -11.21
N PHE A 10 -24.50 -25.67 -12.51
CA PHE A 10 -23.58 -24.63 -12.99
C PHE A 10 -24.08 -23.22 -12.67
N ILE A 11 -25.38 -22.94 -12.80
CA ILE A 11 -25.96 -21.64 -12.41
C ILE A 11 -25.75 -21.41 -10.91
N TYR A 12 -25.96 -22.43 -10.08
CA TYR A 12 -25.73 -22.36 -8.64
C TYR A 12 -24.25 -22.12 -8.29
N LEU A 13 -23.32 -22.82 -8.94
CA LEU A 13 -21.88 -22.61 -8.77
C LEU A 13 -21.45 -21.20 -9.20
N ILE A 14 -21.94 -20.70 -10.34
CA ILE A 14 -21.67 -19.34 -10.79
C ILE A 14 -22.23 -18.33 -9.79
N SER A 15 -23.45 -18.54 -9.30
CA SER A 15 -24.08 -17.67 -8.29
C SER A 15 -23.30 -17.66 -6.99
N ILE A 16 -22.84 -18.82 -6.52
CA ILE A 16 -21.96 -18.94 -5.36
C ILE A 16 -20.62 -18.23 -5.61
N CYS A 17 -19.99 -18.43 -6.76
CA CYS A 17 -18.74 -17.75 -7.10
C CYS A 17 -18.90 -16.23 -7.13
N LEU A 18 -20.00 -15.71 -7.69
CA LEU A 18 -20.32 -14.27 -7.70
C LEU A 18 -20.62 -13.74 -6.29
N LEU A 19 -21.22 -14.56 -5.42
CA LEU A 19 -21.40 -14.22 -4.02
C LEU A 19 -20.07 -14.21 -3.26
N ILE A 20 -19.17 -15.16 -3.51
CA ILE A 20 -17.84 -15.23 -2.88
C ILE A 20 -16.91 -14.13 -3.37
N SER A 21 -16.96 -13.73 -4.65
CA SER A 21 -16.12 -12.65 -5.18
C SER A 21 -16.42 -11.29 -4.53
N ARG A 22 -17.65 -11.06 -4.08
CA ARG A 22 -18.00 -9.88 -3.24
C ARG A 22 -17.28 -9.86 -1.89
N TRP A 23 -16.73 -10.98 -1.42
CA TRP A 23 -15.98 -11.10 -0.17
C TRP A 23 -14.46 -11.03 -0.36
N GLN A 24 -13.96 -10.57 -1.50
CA GLN A 24 -12.57 -10.14 -1.55
C GLN A 24 -12.40 -8.89 -0.70
N SER A 25 -11.77 -9.05 0.47
CA SER A 25 -11.33 -7.92 1.28
C SER A 25 -10.42 -7.04 0.44
N GLN A 26 -10.86 -5.82 0.16
CA GLN A 26 -10.07 -4.85 -0.57
C GLN A 26 -8.95 -4.37 0.36
N ASP A 27 -7.82 -5.08 0.41
CA ASP A 27 -6.61 -4.57 1.04
C ASP A 27 -6.11 -3.40 0.20
N ASN A 28 -6.62 -2.21 0.49
CA ASN A 28 -6.28 -0.97 -0.21
C ASN A 28 -4.92 -0.40 0.26
N ARG A 29 -4.16 -1.14 1.07
CA ARG A 29 -2.84 -0.71 1.52
C ARG A 29 -1.83 -0.92 0.40
N LYS A 30 -1.22 0.19 0.01
CA LYS A 30 -0.13 0.26 -0.97
C LYS A 30 1.21 0.31 -0.27
N TRP A 31 2.30 0.19 -1.02
CA TRP A 31 3.64 0.35 -0.47
C TRP A 31 3.95 1.82 -0.25
N TRP A 32 4.57 2.14 0.88
CA TRP A 32 4.99 3.50 1.24
C TRP A 32 6.41 3.48 1.76
N VAL A 33 7.18 4.52 1.44
CA VAL A 33 8.48 4.82 2.03
C VAL A 33 8.24 5.76 3.21
N LYS A 34 8.51 5.29 4.43
CA LYS A 34 8.46 6.06 5.66
C LYS A 34 9.85 6.51 6.04
N ILE A 35 10.06 7.82 6.14
CA ILE A 35 11.34 8.41 6.51
C ILE A 35 11.18 9.19 7.82
N LEU A 36 12.01 8.88 8.82
CA LEU A 36 12.12 9.62 10.06
C LEU A 36 13.35 10.53 10.01
N THR A 37 13.17 11.81 10.33
CA THR A 37 14.26 12.81 10.46
C THR A 37 14.43 13.23 11.92
N LYS A 38 15.65 13.69 12.27
CA LYS A 38 16.01 14.17 13.62
C LYS A 38 16.01 15.69 13.74
N ASN A 39 16.31 16.39 12.66
CA ASN A 39 16.35 17.85 12.65
C ASN A 39 15.86 18.34 11.28
N PRO A 40 14.61 18.85 11.15
CA PRO A 40 13.55 18.82 12.18
C PRO A 40 13.11 17.38 12.51
N VAL A 41 12.42 17.17 13.64
CA VAL A 41 11.88 15.86 14.02
C VAL A 41 10.56 15.61 13.28
N CYS A 42 10.65 14.97 12.12
CA CYS A 42 9.50 14.73 11.26
C CYS A 42 9.44 13.28 10.77
N ILE A 43 8.23 12.82 10.46
CA ILE A 43 7.95 11.58 9.75
C ILE A 43 7.35 11.95 8.40
N TYR A 44 7.97 11.47 7.33
CA TYR A 44 7.51 11.62 5.95
C TYR A 44 7.04 10.27 5.41
N TYR A 45 5.93 10.27 4.67
CA TYR A 45 5.42 9.11 3.93
C TYR A 45 5.36 9.45 2.44
N PHE A 46 6.14 8.73 1.63
CA PHE A 46 6.15 8.86 0.16
C PHE A 46 5.53 7.64 -0.50
N GLY A 47 4.71 7.86 -1.53
CA GLY A 47 3.88 6.84 -2.19
C GLY A 47 2.51 7.41 -2.58
N PRO A 48 1.49 6.55 -2.82
CA PRO A 48 1.53 5.09 -2.77
C PRO A 48 2.26 4.46 -3.97
N PHE A 49 2.94 3.34 -3.73
CA PHE A 49 3.56 2.50 -4.77
C PHE A 49 2.83 1.17 -4.93
N ASP A 50 2.80 0.66 -6.15
CA ASP A 50 2.16 -0.62 -6.45
C ASP A 50 3.05 -1.80 -6.06
N THR A 51 4.37 -1.62 -6.14
CA THR A 51 5.35 -2.66 -5.81
C THR A 51 6.37 -2.18 -4.78
N VAL A 52 6.95 -3.13 -4.04
CA VAL A 52 8.05 -2.85 -3.11
C VAL A 52 9.30 -2.36 -3.85
N THR A 53 9.53 -2.87 -5.06
CA THR A 53 10.69 -2.50 -5.88
C THR A 53 10.62 -1.06 -6.34
N GLU A 54 9.43 -0.60 -6.75
CA GLU A 54 9.20 0.81 -7.08
C GLU A 54 9.52 1.72 -5.87
N ALA A 55 8.99 1.38 -4.69
CA ALA A 55 9.30 2.09 -3.45
C ALA A 55 10.81 2.07 -3.11
N GLN A 56 11.50 0.96 -3.33
CA GLN A 56 12.96 0.82 -3.09
C GLN A 56 13.81 1.67 -4.03
N VAL A 57 13.39 1.83 -5.28
CA VAL A 57 14.09 2.68 -6.25
C VAL A 57 13.86 4.15 -5.89
N SER A 58 12.59 4.54 -5.67
CA SER A 58 12.23 5.93 -5.39
C SER A 58 12.71 6.44 -4.03
N GLN A 59 12.94 5.57 -3.03
CA GLN A 59 13.38 6.01 -1.70
C GLN A 59 14.70 6.80 -1.74
N LEU A 60 15.57 6.52 -2.71
CA LEU A 60 16.89 7.15 -2.82
C LEU A 60 16.74 8.64 -3.13
N ASP A 61 15.87 8.98 -4.07
CA ASP A 61 15.58 10.36 -4.46
C ASP A 61 15.00 11.14 -3.27
N TYR A 62 14.01 10.59 -2.56
CA TYR A 62 13.43 11.27 -1.38
C TYR A 62 14.43 11.44 -0.24
N SER A 63 15.27 10.43 0.01
CA SER A 63 16.27 10.51 1.06
C SER A 63 17.31 11.59 0.74
N LYS A 64 17.69 11.71 -0.54
CA LYS A 64 18.62 12.71 -1.01
C LYS A 64 18.03 14.12 -0.91
N ASP A 65 16.80 14.32 -1.40
CA ASP A 65 16.13 15.61 -1.33
C ASP A 65 16.05 16.12 0.11
N LEU A 66 15.66 15.24 1.06
CA LEU A 66 15.61 15.58 2.48
C LEU A 66 17.00 15.95 3.04
N GLN A 67 18.06 15.23 2.65
CA GLN A 67 19.43 15.56 3.06
C GLN A 67 19.91 16.88 2.48
N ASP A 68 19.60 17.15 1.21
CA ASP A 68 19.95 18.39 0.51
C ASP A 68 19.20 19.60 1.11
N GLU A 69 18.00 19.39 1.65
CA GLU A 69 17.24 20.36 2.46
C GLU A 69 17.80 20.53 3.90
N GLY A 70 18.84 19.79 4.27
CA GLY A 70 19.49 19.85 5.58
C GLY A 70 18.87 18.94 6.65
N ALA A 71 17.93 18.08 6.27
CA ALA A 71 17.32 17.16 7.22
C ALA A 71 18.25 15.99 7.56
N LEU A 72 18.33 15.68 8.86
CA LEU A 72 19.12 14.54 9.35
C LEU A 72 18.27 13.27 9.37
N LEU A 73 18.48 12.37 8.41
CA LEU A 73 17.80 11.07 8.35
C LEU A 73 18.17 10.16 9.53
N VAL A 74 17.16 9.56 10.15
CA VAL A 74 17.29 8.58 11.25
C VAL A 74 16.98 7.18 10.77
N THR A 75 15.89 7.02 10.01
CA THR A 75 15.42 5.70 9.56
C THR A 75 14.62 5.85 8.28
N ILE A 76 14.81 4.89 7.37
CA ILE A 76 13.99 4.70 6.18
C ILE A 76 13.39 3.31 6.27
N LYS A 77 12.07 3.19 6.11
CA LYS A 77 11.36 1.92 6.15
C LYS A 77 10.34 1.86 5.03
N ILE A 78 10.29 0.74 4.32
CA ILE A 78 9.24 0.46 3.33
C ILE A 78 8.21 -0.45 3.97
N GLU A 79 6.94 -0.04 3.96
CA GLU A 79 5.85 -0.81 4.55
C GLU A 79 4.53 -0.66 3.78
N LYS A 80 3.67 -1.68 3.86
CA LYS A 80 2.29 -1.57 3.38
C LYS A 80 1.45 -0.86 4.42
N CYS A 81 1.00 0.35 4.12
CA CYS A 81 0.16 1.12 5.02
C CYS A 81 -0.78 2.08 4.26
N GLN A 82 -1.55 2.86 5.02
CA GLN A 82 -2.38 3.95 4.50
C GLN A 82 -2.23 5.14 5.46
N PRO A 83 -1.22 6.00 5.25
CA PRO A 83 -0.95 7.11 6.14
C PRO A 83 -2.13 8.10 6.13
N LYS A 84 -2.56 8.54 7.31
CA LYS A 84 -3.59 9.59 7.44
C LYS A 84 -3.05 10.99 7.14
N LYS A 85 -1.73 11.17 7.30
CA LYS A 85 -0.98 12.40 7.03
C LYS A 85 0.36 12.01 6.41
N LEU A 86 0.77 12.76 5.39
CA LEU A 86 2.02 12.49 4.67
C LEU A 86 3.24 13.06 5.40
N THR A 87 3.05 14.14 6.15
CA THR A 87 4.10 14.77 6.95
C THR A 87 3.59 14.98 8.37
N ILE A 88 4.37 14.51 9.35
CA ILE A 88 4.07 14.65 10.77
C ILE A 88 5.33 15.16 11.46
N CYS A 89 5.37 16.46 11.75
CA CYS A 89 6.48 17.12 12.45
C CYS A 89 6.12 17.38 13.90
N HIS A 90 7.13 17.31 14.77
CA HIS A 90 7.07 17.80 16.13
C HIS A 90 7.83 19.12 16.19
N ASP A 91 7.27 20.10 16.90
CA ASP A 91 7.86 21.41 17.13
C ASP A 91 9.04 21.36 18.12
#